data_AF-A0A1A7MHC7-F1
#
_entry.id   AF-A0A1A7MHC7-F1
#
_cell.length_a   1.000
_cell.length_b   1.000
_cell.length_c   1.000
_cell.angle_alpha   90.00
_cell.angle_beta   90.00
_cell.angle_gamma   90.00
#
_symmetry.space_group_name_H-M   'P 1'
#
loop_
_entity.id
_entity.type
_entity.pdbx_description
1 polymer ?
#
loop_
_entity_poly.entity_id
_entity_poly.type
_entity_poly.pdbx_seq_one_letter_code
_entity_poly.pdbx_strand_id
1 'polypeptide(L)'
;MSETRTEPPSPSLNYSFKTMSNGSSTPRTTNGGTLYDLNGSSPSINISNMDDLNGDYYTLSKTPSPPPQRPLRQRLIGAWRLEAYVAYPTPSCRFQRPTFPMTKNVTGLIMYTPDGYMSAHMLIPGQMSFKRGEGEEPQWAEAGKRSFSYAGPYYISDEGIGREEILRHTFQVCNLPGWLGDIQVRTWKFEEDDNVLVLGSEEPTEIRGDQRIPVLKWRRVNDNSNGSPPAPMPHIKVSGPGEP
;
A
#
# COMPACT_ATOMS: atom_id res chain seq x y z
N MET A 1 10.36 51.69 -17.77
CA MET A 1 9.80 51.32 -16.46
C MET A 1 9.85 49.81 -16.38
N SER A 2 10.75 49.32 -15.54
CA SER A 2 11.16 47.93 -15.46
C SER A 2 10.41 47.31 -14.28
N GLU A 3 9.54 46.35 -14.53
CA GLU A 3 8.84 45.63 -13.46
C GLU A 3 9.56 44.31 -13.17
N THR A 4 10.15 44.26 -11.99
CA THR A 4 10.92 43.18 -11.41
C THR A 4 9.97 42.05 -10.99
N ARG A 5 10.19 40.84 -11.54
CA ARG A 5 9.48 39.63 -11.15
C ARG A 5 10.09 39.06 -9.86
N THR A 6 9.35 39.12 -8.77
CA THR A 6 9.75 38.56 -7.47
C THR A 6 9.41 37.07 -7.42
N GLU A 7 10.40 36.20 -7.23
CA GLU A 7 10.18 34.77 -6.93
C GLU A 7 9.81 34.57 -5.44
N PRO A 8 8.98 33.57 -5.09
CA PRO A 8 8.69 33.24 -3.70
C PRO A 8 9.83 32.40 -3.07
N PRO A 9 10.06 32.51 -1.74
CA PRO A 9 11.15 31.80 -1.08
C PRO A 9 10.87 30.30 -0.93
N SER A 10 11.92 29.50 -1.17
CA SER A 10 11.94 28.06 -0.88
C SER A 10 12.07 27.81 0.63
N PRO A 11 11.24 26.94 1.25
CA PRO A 11 11.46 26.54 2.63
C PRO A 11 12.49 25.41 2.72
N SER A 12 13.73 25.74 3.09
CA SER A 12 14.73 24.77 3.52
C SER A 12 14.50 24.41 4.99
N LEU A 13 13.94 23.24 5.28
CA LEU A 13 13.89 22.67 6.63
C LEU A 13 15.02 21.64 6.78
N ASN A 14 16.15 22.09 7.30
CA ASN A 14 17.22 21.22 7.78
C ASN A 14 16.84 20.67 9.17
N TYR A 15 16.48 19.39 9.25
CA TYR A 15 16.44 18.70 10.53
C TYR A 15 17.75 17.97 10.80
N SER A 16 18.48 18.44 11.82
CA SER A 16 19.67 17.81 12.35
C SER A 16 19.26 16.70 13.33
N PHE A 17 19.47 15.44 12.95
CA PHE A 17 19.34 14.31 13.87
C PHE A 17 20.60 14.23 14.74
N LYS A 18 20.48 14.60 16.02
CA LYS A 18 21.46 14.23 17.05
C LYS A 18 21.29 12.75 17.39
N THR A 19 22.21 11.92 16.95
CA THR A 19 22.36 10.54 17.44
C THR A 19 22.83 10.57 18.90
N MET A 20 22.02 10.04 19.82
CA MET A 20 22.49 9.67 21.16
C MET A 20 23.38 8.44 21.03
N SER A 21 24.65 8.54 21.44
CA SER A 21 25.52 7.38 21.60
C SER A 21 25.20 6.69 22.93
N ASN A 22 24.88 5.40 22.87
CA ASN A 22 24.88 4.54 24.05
C ASN A 22 26.34 4.22 24.39
N GLY A 23 26.80 4.75 25.52
CA GLY A 23 28.07 4.40 26.12
C GLY A 23 28.04 2.96 26.63
N SER A 24 28.83 2.09 26.01
CA SER A 24 29.19 0.78 26.56
C SER A 24 30.44 0.95 27.43
N SER A 25 30.25 0.83 28.73
CA SER A 25 31.29 0.82 29.76
C SER A 25 32.05 -0.50 29.77
N THR A 26 33.33 -0.47 29.40
CA THR A 26 34.30 -1.54 29.69
C THR A 26 34.98 -1.25 31.04
N PRO A 27 35.00 -2.18 32.01
CA PRO A 27 35.87 -2.06 33.16
C PRO A 27 37.29 -2.49 32.79
N ARG A 28 38.24 -1.60 33.09
CA ARG A 28 39.68 -1.82 33.03
C ARG A 28 40.12 -2.43 34.36
N THR A 29 40.64 -3.64 34.37
CA THR A 29 41.33 -4.22 35.53
C THR A 29 42.82 -4.33 35.23
N THR A 30 43.60 -3.59 36.00
CA THR A 30 45.07 -3.71 36.14
C THR A 30 45.37 -4.55 37.38
N ASN A 31 46.31 -5.49 37.25
CA ASN A 31 47.23 -6.10 38.22
C ASN A 31 47.71 -7.39 37.55
N GLY A 32 48.97 -7.83 37.54
CA GLY A 32 50.16 -7.64 38.35
C GLY A 32 50.98 -8.91 38.08
N GLY A 33 52.30 -8.79 37.89
CA GLY A 33 53.10 -9.79 37.18
C GLY A 33 53.37 -11.12 37.88
N THR A 34 53.79 -12.11 37.11
CA THR A 34 54.78 -13.13 37.53
C THR A 34 55.51 -13.66 36.28
N LEU A 35 56.82 -13.74 36.38
CA LEU A 35 57.82 -14.08 35.36
C LEU A 35 58.26 -15.53 35.54
N TYR A 36 58.33 -16.35 34.48
CA TYR A 36 59.26 -17.48 34.37
C TYR A 36 59.65 -17.75 32.91
N ASP A 37 60.95 -17.99 32.70
CA ASP A 37 61.65 -18.18 31.44
C ASP A 37 61.68 -19.64 30.93
N LEU A 38 61.73 -19.75 29.60
CA LEU A 38 62.45 -20.65 28.67
C LEU A 38 62.69 -22.16 28.95
N ASN A 39 62.44 -22.90 27.86
CA ASN A 39 63.02 -24.19 27.41
C ASN A 39 62.52 -25.51 28.02
N GLY A 40 61.80 -26.28 27.21
CA GLY A 40 61.54 -27.70 27.45
C GLY A 40 60.83 -28.35 26.26
N SER A 41 61.59 -29.11 25.49
CA SER A 41 61.25 -29.96 24.35
C SER A 41 59.84 -30.59 24.38
N SER A 42 59.18 -30.55 23.22
CA SER A 42 57.90 -31.22 22.95
C SER A 42 57.90 -32.71 23.30
N PRO A 43 56.89 -33.20 24.03
CA PRO A 43 56.47 -34.59 23.94
C PRO A 43 55.38 -34.72 22.87
N SER A 44 55.64 -35.51 21.83
CA SER A 44 54.64 -35.98 20.88
C SER A 44 53.68 -36.95 21.58
N ILE A 45 52.46 -36.51 21.86
CA ILE A 45 51.39 -37.41 22.30
C ILE A 45 50.72 -38.00 21.06
N ASN A 46 50.87 -39.32 20.93
CA ASN A 46 50.24 -40.15 19.91
C ASN A 46 48.76 -40.34 20.29
N ILE A 47 47.85 -39.56 19.70
CA ILE A 47 46.40 -39.74 19.92
C ILE A 47 45.87 -40.69 18.84
N SER A 48 46.14 -41.98 19.00
CA SER A 48 45.40 -43.04 18.34
C SER A 48 44.22 -43.43 19.24
N ASN A 49 43.13 -42.69 19.11
CA ASN A 49 41.74 -43.01 19.50
C ASN A 49 41.01 -41.72 19.82
N MET A 50 40.45 -41.10 18.79
CA MET A 50 39.41 -40.09 18.95
C MET A 50 38.34 -40.31 17.89
N ASP A 51 37.99 -41.57 17.68
CA ASP A 51 36.70 -41.92 17.11
C ASP A 51 35.69 -41.94 18.26
N ASP A 52 34.50 -41.42 17.99
CA ASP A 52 33.25 -41.79 18.65
C ASP A 52 32.62 -40.86 19.71
N LEU A 53 32.74 -39.53 19.62
CA LEU A 53 31.88 -38.61 20.41
C LEU A 53 31.45 -37.32 19.68
N ASN A 54 31.21 -37.33 18.36
CA ASN A 54 30.62 -36.14 17.72
C ASN A 54 29.72 -36.42 16.49
N GLY A 55 29.18 -37.63 16.34
CA GLY A 55 28.45 -38.05 15.14
C GLY A 55 27.10 -37.35 14.89
N ASP A 56 26.38 -36.93 15.94
CA ASP A 56 24.94 -36.67 15.81
C ASP A 56 24.46 -35.27 16.26
N TYR A 57 25.35 -34.35 16.67
CA TYR A 57 24.92 -33.11 17.34
C TYR A 57 24.69 -31.88 16.45
N TYR A 58 24.94 -31.94 15.13
CA TYR A 58 24.87 -30.75 14.26
C TYR A 58 24.12 -30.90 12.93
N THR A 59 23.27 -31.90 12.73
CA THR A 59 22.28 -31.85 11.64
C THR A 59 21.01 -31.14 12.10
N LEU A 60 21.11 -29.84 12.37
CA LEU A 60 19.92 -28.99 12.45
C LEU A 60 19.22 -29.08 11.09
N SER A 61 18.08 -29.77 11.04
CA SER A 61 17.21 -29.78 9.87
C SER A 61 16.93 -28.32 9.51
N LYS A 62 17.44 -27.88 8.36
CA LYS A 62 17.28 -26.52 7.86
C LYS A 62 15.79 -26.21 7.91
N THR A 63 15.37 -25.32 8.82
CA THR A 63 13.98 -24.90 8.91
C THR A 63 13.54 -24.49 7.51
N PRO A 64 12.42 -25.00 6.97
CA PRO A 64 11.96 -24.60 5.65
C PRO A 64 11.91 -23.07 5.64
N SER A 65 12.79 -22.44 4.86
CA SER A 65 12.74 -21.01 4.67
C SER A 65 11.36 -20.71 4.08
N PRO A 66 10.60 -19.75 4.64
CA PRO A 66 9.32 -19.38 4.07
C PRO A 66 9.49 -19.17 2.56
N PRO A 67 8.55 -19.64 1.73
CA PRO A 67 8.64 -19.43 0.30
C PRO A 67 8.87 -17.94 0.03
N PRO A 68 9.77 -17.58 -0.91
CA PRO A 68 10.08 -16.19 -1.19
C PRO A 68 8.78 -15.46 -1.49
N GLN A 69 8.55 -14.33 -0.82
CA GLN A 69 7.35 -13.54 -1.06
C GLN A 69 7.36 -13.06 -2.51
N ARG A 70 6.21 -13.20 -3.19
CA ARG A 70 6.02 -12.70 -4.55
C ARG A 70 6.22 -11.17 -4.54
N PRO A 71 6.95 -10.59 -5.51
CA PRO A 71 7.09 -9.14 -5.62
C PRO A 71 5.71 -8.46 -5.68
N LEU A 72 5.58 -7.23 -5.16
CA LEU A 72 4.31 -6.51 -5.13
C LEU A 72 3.63 -6.47 -6.50
N ARG A 73 4.40 -6.23 -7.58
CA ARG A 73 3.88 -6.22 -8.96
C ARG A 73 3.07 -7.48 -9.26
N GLN A 74 3.64 -8.65 -8.98
CA GLN A 74 3.01 -9.93 -9.28
C GLN A 74 1.77 -10.17 -8.43
N ARG A 75 1.74 -9.67 -7.20
CA ARG A 75 0.59 -9.80 -6.29
C ARG A 75 -0.55 -8.87 -6.70
N LEU A 76 -0.25 -7.68 -7.23
CA LEU A 76 -1.25 -6.70 -7.66
C LEU A 76 -2.01 -7.10 -8.93
N ILE A 77 -1.33 -7.77 -9.90
CA ILE A 77 -1.94 -8.11 -11.19
C ILE A 77 -3.29 -8.81 -11.00
N GLY A 78 -4.29 -8.34 -11.76
CA GLY A 78 -5.65 -8.86 -11.74
C GLY A 78 -6.69 -7.78 -11.44
N ALA A 79 -7.93 -8.23 -11.25
CA ALA A 79 -9.07 -7.40 -10.94
C ALA A 79 -9.46 -7.52 -9.46
N TRP A 80 -9.86 -6.40 -8.86
CA TRP A 80 -10.23 -6.31 -7.46
C TRP A 80 -11.54 -5.53 -7.31
N ARG A 81 -12.50 -6.09 -6.59
CA ARG A 81 -13.79 -5.51 -6.22
C ARG A 81 -13.66 -4.67 -4.95
N LEU A 82 -14.22 -3.47 -4.93
CA LEU A 82 -14.27 -2.67 -3.72
C LEU A 82 -15.16 -3.33 -2.66
N GLU A 83 -14.65 -3.43 -1.43
CA GLU A 83 -15.43 -3.84 -0.25
C GLU A 83 -15.81 -2.64 0.62
N ALA A 84 -14.89 -1.69 0.77
CA ALA A 84 -15.10 -0.52 1.59
C ALA A 84 -14.20 0.64 1.18
N TYR A 85 -14.74 1.86 1.32
CA TYR A 85 -13.96 3.10 1.32
C TYR A 85 -14.30 3.89 2.59
N VAL A 86 -13.33 3.93 3.50
CA VAL A 86 -13.46 4.55 4.83
C VAL A 86 -12.39 5.64 4.97
N ALA A 87 -12.76 6.77 5.57
CA ALA A 87 -11.84 7.84 5.92
C ALA A 87 -11.78 7.99 7.44
N TYR A 88 -10.65 7.62 8.03
CA TYR A 88 -10.43 7.71 9.46
C TYR A 88 -10.06 9.14 9.87
N PRO A 89 -10.51 9.61 11.04
CA PRO A 89 -10.19 10.93 11.53
C PRO A 89 -8.71 11.04 11.90
N THR A 90 -8.15 12.22 11.69
CA THR A 90 -6.89 12.64 12.32
C THR A 90 -7.19 13.37 13.64
N PRO A 91 -6.18 13.62 14.50
CA PRO A 91 -6.39 14.40 15.73
C PRO A 91 -6.95 15.81 15.51
N SER A 92 -6.71 16.42 14.34
CA SER A 92 -7.23 17.75 14.01
C SER A 92 -8.69 17.76 13.53
N CYS A 93 -9.27 16.59 13.23
CA CYS A 93 -10.66 16.50 12.80
C CYS A 93 -11.63 16.93 13.90
N ARG A 94 -12.61 17.76 13.55
CA ARG A 94 -13.71 18.13 14.47
C ARG A 94 -14.49 16.91 14.96
N PHE A 95 -14.72 15.94 14.07
CA PHE A 95 -15.43 14.70 14.39
C PHE A 95 -14.49 13.50 14.34
N GLN A 96 -14.30 12.87 15.50
CA GLN A 96 -13.42 11.73 15.73
C GLN A 96 -14.07 10.37 15.37
N ARG A 97 -14.96 10.36 14.38
CA ARG A 97 -15.55 9.14 13.82
C ARG A 97 -15.08 8.91 12.38
N PRO A 98 -14.99 7.66 11.92
CA PRO A 98 -14.80 7.37 10.52
C PRO A 98 -15.95 7.91 9.67
N THR A 99 -15.64 8.35 8.46
CA THR A 99 -16.62 8.78 7.45
C THR A 99 -16.50 7.90 6.21
N PHE A 100 -17.50 7.97 5.34
CA PHE A 100 -17.59 7.20 4.10
C PHE A 100 -17.61 8.18 2.93
N PRO A 101 -16.46 8.49 2.31
CA PRO A 101 -16.39 9.58 1.33
C PRO A 101 -17.35 9.39 0.15
N MET A 102 -17.58 8.13 -0.25
CA MET A 102 -18.53 7.72 -1.29
C MET A 102 -19.71 6.91 -0.74
N THR A 103 -20.15 7.15 0.50
CA THR A 103 -21.19 6.35 1.20
C THR A 103 -20.74 4.92 1.52
N LYS A 104 -21.53 4.21 2.33
CA LYS A 104 -21.27 2.80 2.68
C LYS A 104 -21.53 1.82 1.54
N ASN A 105 -22.30 2.26 0.53
CA ASN A 105 -22.78 1.40 -0.55
C ASN A 105 -21.97 1.58 -1.83
N VAL A 106 -20.84 2.30 -1.78
CA VAL A 106 -19.96 2.47 -2.95
C VAL A 106 -19.57 1.11 -3.51
N THR A 107 -19.65 1.00 -4.82
CA THR A 107 -19.19 -0.16 -5.57
C THR A 107 -18.01 0.26 -6.44
N GLY A 108 -17.17 -0.69 -6.83
CA GLY A 108 -16.06 -0.35 -7.70
C GLY A 108 -15.20 -1.52 -8.10
N LEU A 109 -14.36 -1.29 -9.10
CA LEU A 109 -13.31 -2.18 -9.55
C LEU A 109 -11.99 -1.40 -9.62
N ILE A 110 -10.89 -2.06 -9.26
CA ILE A 110 -9.54 -1.64 -9.62
C ILE A 110 -8.86 -2.81 -10.32
N MET A 111 -8.19 -2.53 -11.44
CA MET A 111 -7.47 -3.51 -12.24
C MET A 111 -6.02 -3.08 -12.36
N TYR A 112 -5.11 -4.05 -12.25
CA TYR A 112 -3.70 -3.89 -12.53
C TYR A 112 -3.30 -4.84 -13.66
N THR A 113 -2.71 -4.30 -14.71
CA THR A 113 -2.31 -5.04 -15.90
C THR A 113 -0.82 -5.39 -15.86
N PRO A 114 -0.40 -6.53 -16.43
CA PRO A 114 1.00 -6.97 -16.42
C PRO A 114 1.98 -5.95 -17.04
N ASP A 115 1.52 -5.17 -18.02
CA ASP A 115 2.28 -4.15 -18.75
C ASP A 115 2.41 -2.82 -17.98
N GLY A 116 1.94 -2.75 -16.73
CA GLY A 116 2.23 -1.63 -15.83
C GLY A 116 1.20 -0.52 -15.84
N TYR A 117 -0.03 -0.79 -16.27
CA TYR A 117 -1.15 0.14 -16.17
C TYR A 117 -2.15 -0.29 -15.10
N MET A 118 -2.93 0.68 -14.63
CA MET A 118 -4.02 0.44 -13.71
C MET A 118 -5.23 1.28 -14.09
N SER A 119 -6.41 0.82 -13.69
CA SER A 119 -7.65 1.57 -13.78
C SER A 119 -8.50 1.32 -12.55
N ALA A 120 -8.94 2.39 -11.87
CA ALA A 120 -9.86 2.34 -10.76
C ALA A 120 -11.15 3.06 -11.13
N HIS A 121 -12.28 2.45 -10.80
CA HIS A 121 -13.61 3.00 -11.01
C HIS A 121 -14.45 2.76 -9.76
N MET A 122 -15.02 3.82 -9.20
CA MET A 122 -15.92 3.76 -8.05
C MET A 122 -17.21 4.51 -8.34
N LEU A 123 -18.33 3.96 -7.89
CA LEU A 123 -19.66 4.46 -8.17
C LEU A 123 -20.56 4.36 -6.94
N ILE A 124 -21.20 5.48 -6.60
CA ILE A 124 -22.28 5.53 -5.61
C ILE A 124 -23.58 5.08 -6.30
N PRO A 125 -24.19 3.94 -5.91
CA PRO A 125 -25.39 3.42 -6.57
C PRO A 125 -26.64 4.28 -6.28
N GLY A 126 -27.73 3.99 -7.00
CA GLY A 126 -29.05 4.57 -6.76
C GLY A 126 -29.36 5.86 -7.53
N GLN A 127 -28.59 6.18 -8.56
CA GLN A 127 -28.96 7.24 -9.51
C GLN A 127 -30.17 6.83 -10.35
N MET A 128 -31.02 7.80 -10.71
CA MET A 128 -32.14 7.56 -11.62
C MET A 128 -31.61 7.15 -13.00
N SER A 129 -32.19 6.10 -13.58
CA SER A 129 -31.90 5.75 -14.97
C SER A 129 -32.51 6.77 -15.92
N PHE A 130 -31.79 7.10 -16.97
CA PHE A 130 -32.31 7.86 -18.11
C PHE A 130 -31.93 7.15 -19.41
N LYS A 131 -32.64 7.47 -20.48
CA LYS A 131 -32.41 6.85 -21.79
C LYS A 131 -30.99 7.17 -22.27
N ARG A 132 -30.34 6.19 -22.88
CA ARG A 132 -28.96 6.30 -23.35
C ARG A 132 -28.85 7.45 -24.36
N GLY A 133 -28.06 8.47 -24.03
CA GLY A 133 -27.85 9.64 -24.88
C GLY A 133 -28.93 10.73 -24.77
N GLU A 134 -29.95 10.54 -23.93
CA GLU A 134 -31.07 11.47 -23.74
C GLU A 134 -31.15 11.93 -22.26
N GLY A 135 -30.01 12.09 -21.60
CA GLY A 135 -29.98 12.63 -20.23
C GLY A 135 -30.09 14.15 -20.23
N GLU A 136 -30.90 14.70 -19.35
CA GLU A 136 -30.92 16.13 -19.04
C GLU A 136 -29.67 16.53 -18.23
N GLU A 137 -29.25 17.80 -18.31
CA GLU A 137 -28.06 18.31 -17.61
C GLU A 137 -28.00 17.94 -16.11
N PRO A 138 -29.08 18.04 -15.31
CA PRO A 138 -29.04 17.61 -13.91
C PRO A 138 -28.76 16.12 -13.73
N GLN A 139 -29.21 15.27 -14.67
CA GLN A 139 -29.01 13.82 -14.60
C GLN A 139 -27.55 13.45 -14.90
N TRP A 140 -26.95 14.10 -15.91
CA TRP A 140 -25.53 13.95 -16.20
C TRP A 140 -24.66 14.46 -15.05
N ALA A 141 -25.00 15.62 -14.48
CA ALA A 141 -24.30 16.17 -13.33
C ALA A 141 -24.37 15.23 -12.10
N GLU A 142 -25.53 14.60 -11.85
CA GLU A 142 -25.66 13.61 -10.78
C GLU A 142 -24.80 12.36 -11.06
N ALA A 143 -24.86 11.82 -12.28
CA ALA A 143 -24.06 10.66 -12.68
C ALA A 143 -22.55 10.94 -12.51
N GLY A 144 -22.09 12.13 -12.92
CA GLY A 144 -20.71 12.56 -12.74
C GLY A 144 -20.30 12.67 -11.26
N LYS A 145 -21.13 13.33 -10.42
CA LYS A 145 -20.86 13.51 -8.98
C LYS A 145 -20.82 12.21 -8.19
N ARG A 146 -21.48 11.16 -8.69
CA ARG A 146 -21.53 9.83 -8.05
C ARG A 146 -20.39 8.91 -8.49
N SER A 147 -19.62 9.29 -9.51
CA SER A 147 -18.52 8.50 -10.03
C SER A 147 -17.17 9.11 -9.67
N PHE A 148 -16.20 8.26 -9.37
CA PHE A 148 -14.80 8.65 -9.32
C PHE A 148 -13.95 7.58 -9.97
N SER A 149 -13.25 7.97 -11.05
CA SER A 149 -12.65 7.05 -11.98
C SER A 149 -11.35 7.64 -12.50
N TYR A 150 -10.26 6.87 -12.41
CA TYR A 150 -8.97 7.26 -12.92
C TYR A 150 -8.19 6.05 -13.45
N ALA A 151 -7.29 6.28 -14.38
CA ALA A 151 -6.45 5.27 -14.98
C ALA A 151 -5.11 5.86 -15.43
N GLY A 152 -4.11 5.00 -15.57
CA GLY A 152 -2.79 5.37 -16.06
C GLY A 152 -1.72 4.38 -15.62
N PRO A 153 -0.44 4.70 -15.83
CA PRO A 153 0.65 3.83 -15.41
C PRO A 153 0.75 3.76 -13.88
N TYR A 154 1.23 2.64 -13.39
CA TYR A 154 1.66 2.49 -12.00
C TYR A 154 3.12 2.10 -11.90
N TYR A 155 3.78 2.65 -10.89
CA TYR A 155 5.20 2.43 -10.62
C TYR A 155 5.38 1.86 -9.22
N ILE A 156 6.36 0.98 -9.09
CA ILE A 156 6.76 0.39 -7.81
C ILE A 156 8.24 0.71 -7.65
N SER A 157 8.61 1.44 -6.59
CA SER A 157 10.01 1.66 -6.23
C SER A 157 10.40 0.84 -5.00
N ASP A 158 11.61 0.32 -5.02
CA ASP A 158 12.27 -0.23 -3.84
C ASP A 158 12.95 0.92 -3.09
N GLU A 159 12.71 1.03 -1.79
CA GLU A 159 13.30 2.06 -0.92
C GLU A 159 14.49 1.53 -0.10
N GLY A 160 14.93 0.32 -0.40
CA GLY A 160 16.08 -0.35 0.21
C GLY A 160 15.70 -1.46 1.18
N ILE A 161 16.72 -2.19 1.62
CA ILE A 161 16.59 -3.40 2.45
C ILE A 161 15.77 -3.10 3.71
N GLY A 162 14.66 -3.82 3.88
CA GLY A 162 13.81 -3.75 5.07
C GLY A 162 12.69 -2.69 5.00
N ARG A 163 12.52 -1.98 3.88
CA ARG A 163 11.38 -1.08 3.65
C ARG A 163 10.34 -1.71 2.74
N GLU A 164 9.09 -1.29 2.89
CA GLU A 164 8.02 -1.68 1.98
C GLU A 164 8.21 -0.97 0.63
N GLU A 165 7.91 -1.68 -0.47
CA GLU A 165 7.90 -1.10 -1.82
C GLU A 165 6.89 0.07 -1.88
N ILE A 166 7.18 1.15 -2.61
CA ILE A 166 6.23 2.26 -2.75
C ILE A 166 5.43 2.12 -4.05
N LEU A 167 4.10 2.02 -3.93
CA LEU A 167 3.17 2.02 -5.06
C LEU A 167 2.74 3.45 -5.43
N ARG A 168 2.91 3.82 -6.70
CA ARG A 168 2.48 5.11 -7.25
C ARG A 168 1.51 4.90 -8.41
N HIS A 169 0.35 5.55 -8.36
CA HIS A 169 -0.58 5.64 -9.49
C HIS A 169 -0.44 7.02 -10.15
N THR A 170 -0.31 7.06 -11.47
CA THR A 170 -0.34 8.33 -12.22
C THR A 170 -1.68 8.49 -12.93
N PHE A 171 -2.30 9.66 -12.77
CA PHE A 171 -3.64 9.94 -13.26
C PHE A 171 -3.56 10.44 -14.70
N GLN A 172 -3.34 9.52 -15.65
CA GLN A 172 -3.29 9.83 -17.08
C GLN A 172 -4.68 10.11 -17.65
N VAL A 173 -5.70 9.43 -17.12
CA VAL A 173 -7.12 9.65 -17.41
C VAL A 173 -7.83 9.80 -16.06
N CYS A 174 -8.70 10.81 -15.92
CA CYS A 174 -9.48 11.03 -14.70
C CYS A 174 -10.79 11.75 -15.04
N ASN A 175 -11.89 11.37 -14.42
CA ASN A 175 -13.17 12.08 -14.58
C ASN A 175 -13.20 13.43 -13.85
N LEU A 176 -12.23 13.69 -12.97
CA LEU A 176 -12.01 14.99 -12.33
C LEU A 176 -10.85 15.71 -13.05
N PRO A 177 -11.13 16.73 -13.89
CA PRO A 177 -10.12 17.33 -14.74
C PRO A 177 -8.93 17.95 -13.98
N GLY A 178 -9.19 18.49 -12.79
CA GLY A 178 -8.15 19.11 -11.95
C GLY A 178 -7.14 18.12 -11.39
N TRP A 179 -7.34 16.81 -11.53
CA TRP A 179 -6.47 15.76 -11.00
C TRP A 179 -5.70 15.05 -12.10
N LEU A 180 -5.79 15.53 -13.34
CA LEU A 180 -5.00 14.99 -14.45
C LEU A 180 -3.52 15.26 -14.21
N GLY A 181 -2.70 14.21 -14.32
CA GLY A 181 -1.26 14.25 -14.06
C GLY A 181 -0.88 14.04 -12.60
N ASP A 182 -1.85 14.01 -11.68
CA ASP A 182 -1.56 13.76 -10.26
C ASP A 182 -0.91 12.39 -10.06
N ILE A 183 -0.01 12.33 -9.07
CA ILE A 183 0.63 11.10 -8.63
C ILE A 183 0.10 10.77 -7.25
N GLN A 184 -0.54 9.62 -7.12
CA GLN A 184 -1.03 9.14 -5.85
C GLN A 184 -0.13 8.04 -5.30
N VAL A 185 0.57 8.38 -4.21
CA VAL A 185 1.38 7.43 -3.44
C VAL A 185 0.44 6.63 -2.53
N ARG A 186 0.53 5.30 -2.62
CA ARG A 186 -0.35 4.36 -1.92
C ARG A 186 0.47 3.52 -0.95
N THR A 187 0.13 3.62 0.33
CA THR A 187 0.41 2.54 1.27
C THR A 187 -0.43 1.33 0.88
N TRP A 188 0.10 0.13 1.08
CA TRP A 188 -0.58 -1.09 0.70
C TRP A 188 -0.30 -2.20 1.72
N LYS A 189 -1.26 -3.11 1.84
CA LYS A 189 -1.05 -4.40 2.49
C LYS A 189 -2.00 -5.42 1.89
N PHE A 190 -1.63 -6.69 2.01
CA PHE A 190 -2.53 -7.78 1.71
C PHE A 190 -3.03 -8.43 2.99
N GLU A 191 -4.29 -8.80 2.99
CA GLU A 191 -4.99 -9.57 4.03
C GLU A 191 -5.58 -10.83 3.37
N GLU A 192 -5.97 -11.81 4.19
CA GLU A 192 -6.66 -13.03 3.74
C GLU A 192 -5.91 -13.78 2.62
N ASP A 193 -4.61 -14.07 2.81
CA ASP A 193 -3.78 -14.82 1.86
C ASP A 193 -3.75 -14.21 0.43
N ASP A 194 -3.52 -12.90 0.34
CA ASP A 194 -3.53 -12.12 -0.92
C ASP A 194 -4.90 -11.99 -1.60
N ASN A 195 -5.99 -12.32 -0.91
CA ASN A 195 -7.34 -12.14 -1.43
C ASN A 195 -7.94 -10.77 -1.13
N VAL A 196 -7.37 -10.02 -0.18
CA VAL A 196 -7.79 -8.65 0.11
C VAL A 196 -6.60 -7.70 0.01
N LEU A 197 -6.67 -6.75 -0.91
CA LEU A 197 -5.74 -5.63 -1.06
C LEU A 197 -6.30 -4.43 -0.30
N VAL A 198 -5.55 -3.90 0.66
CA VAL A 198 -5.89 -2.66 1.35
C VAL A 198 -4.96 -1.56 0.87
N LEU A 199 -5.53 -0.50 0.30
CA LEU A 199 -4.80 0.68 -0.16
C LEU A 199 -5.12 1.88 0.73
N GLY A 200 -4.09 2.60 1.17
CA GLY A 200 -4.23 3.83 1.92
C GLY A 200 -3.66 5.05 1.19
N SER A 201 -3.36 6.09 1.95
CA SER A 201 -2.46 7.18 1.55
C SER A 201 -1.26 7.20 2.50
N GLU A 202 -0.14 7.73 2.03
CA GLU A 202 1.06 7.95 2.86
C GLU A 202 0.80 9.04 3.90
N GLU A 203 0.15 10.13 3.49
CA GLU A 203 -0.21 11.25 4.35
C GLU A 203 -1.74 11.42 4.44
N PRO A 204 -2.27 12.08 5.48
CA PRO A 204 -3.65 12.53 5.49
C PRO A 204 -3.99 13.32 4.24
N THR A 205 -5.20 13.10 3.71
CA THR A 205 -5.72 13.78 2.53
C THR A 205 -6.92 14.63 2.90
N GLU A 206 -7.13 15.73 2.20
CA GLU A 206 -8.35 16.52 2.37
C GLU A 206 -9.57 15.75 1.85
N ILE A 207 -10.53 15.49 2.73
CA ILE A 207 -11.78 14.81 2.44
C ILE A 207 -12.92 15.65 3.02
N ARG A 208 -13.67 16.33 2.15
CA ARG A 208 -14.79 17.21 2.52
C ARG A 208 -14.37 18.29 3.53
N GLY A 209 -13.16 18.84 3.37
CA GLY A 209 -12.59 19.91 4.21
C GLY A 209 -11.85 19.43 5.46
N ASP A 210 -11.85 18.14 5.79
CA ASP A 210 -11.07 17.58 6.90
C ASP A 210 -9.84 16.82 6.37
N GLN A 211 -8.68 16.95 7.03
CA GLN A 211 -7.54 16.07 6.79
C GLN A 211 -7.82 14.69 7.41
N ARG A 212 -7.97 13.66 6.57
CA ARG A 212 -8.37 12.30 6.99
C ARG A 212 -7.49 11.25 6.34
N ILE A 213 -7.45 10.07 6.94
CA ILE A 213 -6.67 8.93 6.45
C ILE A 213 -7.62 8.00 5.65
N PRO A 214 -7.63 8.07 4.30
CA PRO A 214 -8.41 7.17 3.47
C PRO A 214 -7.85 5.74 3.50
N VAL A 215 -8.74 4.77 3.60
CA VAL A 215 -8.46 3.34 3.48
C VAL A 215 -9.50 2.71 2.55
N LEU A 216 -9.03 2.04 1.51
CA LEU A 216 -9.84 1.30 0.56
C LEU A 216 -9.51 -0.18 0.67
N LYS A 217 -10.50 -1.02 0.96
CA LYS A 217 -10.35 -2.47 0.96
C LYS A 217 -10.92 -3.02 -0.34
N TRP A 218 -10.13 -3.81 -1.03
CA TRP A 218 -10.46 -4.41 -2.31
C TRP A 218 -10.29 -5.92 -2.23
N ARG A 219 -11.30 -6.70 -2.61
CA ARG A 219 -11.22 -8.16 -2.69
C ARG A 219 -10.90 -8.60 -4.10
N ARG A 220 -10.00 -9.57 -4.24
CA ARG A 220 -9.69 -10.20 -5.53
C ARG A 220 -10.97 -10.75 -6.17
N VAL A 221 -11.18 -10.45 -7.44
CA VAL A 221 -12.30 -10.99 -8.21
C VAL A 221 -11.96 -12.42 -8.63
N ASN A 222 -12.98 -13.29 -8.64
CA ASN A 222 -12.83 -14.66 -9.10
C ASN A 222 -12.41 -14.68 -10.58
N ASP A 223 -11.51 -15.59 -10.93
CA ASP A 223 -11.20 -15.87 -12.34
C ASP A 223 -12.47 -16.34 -13.05
N ASN A 224 -12.82 -15.65 -14.13
CA ASN A 224 -14.00 -15.93 -14.94
C ASN A 224 -13.64 -16.63 -16.26
N SER A 225 -12.39 -17.08 -16.45
CA SER A 225 -11.92 -17.80 -17.64
C SER A 225 -12.79 -19.00 -18.03
N ASN A 226 -13.32 -19.71 -17.02
CA ASN A 226 -14.24 -20.84 -17.19
C ASN A 226 -15.67 -20.54 -16.69
N GLY A 227 -15.99 -19.27 -16.44
CA GLY A 227 -17.29 -18.84 -15.94
C GLY A 227 -18.33 -18.69 -17.06
N SER A 228 -19.61 -18.83 -16.71
CA SER A 228 -20.70 -18.40 -17.59
C SER A 228 -21.03 -16.92 -17.36
N PRO A 229 -21.35 -16.14 -18.41
CA PRO A 229 -21.80 -14.77 -18.26
C PRO A 229 -23.01 -14.69 -17.32
N PRO A 230 -23.06 -13.71 -16.39
CA PRO A 230 -24.25 -13.50 -15.59
C PRO A 230 -25.42 -13.11 -16.49
N ALA A 231 -26.65 -13.41 -16.05
CA ALA A 231 -27.84 -12.91 -16.71
C ALA A 231 -27.78 -11.37 -16.81
N PRO A 232 -28.34 -10.76 -17.88
CA PRO A 232 -28.39 -9.30 -18.00
C PRO A 232 -28.96 -8.69 -16.71
N MET A 233 -28.26 -7.71 -16.14
CA MET A 233 -28.70 -7.04 -14.92
C MET A 233 -30.14 -6.53 -15.13
N PRO A 234 -31.12 -6.91 -14.30
CA PRO A 234 -32.49 -6.46 -14.46
C PRO A 234 -32.52 -4.94 -14.35
N HIS A 235 -33.14 -4.26 -15.33
CA HIS A 235 -33.48 -2.85 -15.19
C HIS A 235 -34.47 -2.73 -14.02
N ILE A 236 -33.99 -2.29 -12.86
CA ILE A 236 -34.88 -1.97 -11.74
C ILE A 236 -35.76 -0.80 -12.22
N LYS A 237 -37.01 -1.10 -12.57
CA LYS A 237 -38.02 -0.06 -12.76
C LYS A 237 -38.23 0.60 -11.40
N VAL A 238 -37.63 1.77 -11.21
CA VAL A 238 -37.99 2.64 -10.09
C VAL A 238 -39.34 3.23 -10.46
N SER A 239 -40.43 2.55 -10.09
CA SER A 239 -41.78 3.11 -10.20
C SER A 239 -41.84 4.31 -9.24
N GLY A 240 -41.88 5.52 -9.80
CA GLY A 240 -42.19 6.72 -9.02
C GLY A 240 -43.65 6.72 -8.56
N PRO A 241 -44.01 7.44 -7.48
CA PRO A 241 -45.39 7.60 -7.08
C PRO A 241 -46.08 8.54 -8.07
N GLY A 242 -46.67 7.99 -9.13
CA GLY A 242 -47.45 8.78 -10.09
C GLY A 242 -47.51 8.28 -11.53
N GLU A 243 -47.52 6.97 -11.78
CA GLU A 243 -48.06 6.46 -13.05
C GLU A 243 -49.50 5.94 -12.85
N PRO A 244 -50.40 6.19 -13.81
CA PRO A 244 -51.85 6.04 -13.68
C PRO A 244 -52.34 4.59 -13.49
#